data_AF-A0A1F6ZAT5-F1
#
_entry.id   AF-A0A1F6ZAT5-F1
#
_cell.length_a   1.000
_cell.length_b   1.000
_cell.length_c   1.000
_cell.angle_alpha   90.00
_cell.angle_beta   90.00
_cell.angle_gamma   90.00
#
_symmetry.space_group_name_H-M   'P 1'
#
loop_
_entity.id
_entity.type
_entity.pdbx_description
1 polymer ?
#
loop_
_entity_poly.entity_id
_entity_poly.type
_entity_poly.pdbx_seq_one_letter_code
_entity_poly.pdbx_strand_id
1 'polypeptide(L)'
;MKKEDELIKQLKGSNLYAECPCGGEFKLSDAILFDGTKPFPSEALEKQKELLEALKEREKDLKKKKNLATDRAENTAMAVNLGKKLEVILPTMKDFKWSLADCRFLGEPIDFITFNGFSNNNIHSLSFVEVKSGGARLNGHQKAIKEAVEARKVSYKLFK
;
A
#
# COMPACT_ATOMS: atom_id res chain seq x y z
N MET A 1 35.38 3.50 48.04
CA MET A 1 34.44 3.07 46.97
C MET A 1 33.13 3.82 47.19
N LYS A 2 32.57 4.44 46.14
CA LYS A 2 31.40 5.32 46.26
C LYS A 2 30.12 4.46 46.42
N LYS A 3 29.21 4.88 47.30
CA LYS A 3 28.00 4.13 47.72
C LYS A 3 27.13 3.68 46.54
N GLU A 4 27.13 4.43 45.44
CA GLU A 4 26.31 4.14 44.26
C GLU A 4 26.76 2.87 43.51
N ASP A 5 28.08 2.62 43.39
CA ASP A 5 28.60 1.44 42.67
C ASP A 5 28.32 0.14 43.47
N GLU A 6 28.23 0.24 44.79
CA GLU A 6 27.92 -0.86 45.70
C GLU A 6 26.42 -1.21 45.66
N LEU A 7 25.56 -0.19 45.59
CA LEU A 7 24.12 -0.35 45.38
C LEU A 7 23.83 -1.02 44.03
N ILE A 8 24.49 -0.60 42.95
CA ILE A 8 24.33 -1.22 41.63
C ILE A 8 24.70 -2.70 41.66
N LYS A 9 25.79 -3.07 42.36
CA LYS A 9 26.18 -4.48 42.54
C LYS A 9 25.13 -5.29 43.30
N GLN A 10 24.56 -4.72 44.37
CA GLN A 10 23.48 -5.38 45.12
C GLN A 10 22.23 -5.58 44.26
N LEU A 11 21.83 -4.58 43.49
CA LEU A 11 20.67 -4.67 42.60
C LEU A 11 20.87 -5.73 41.51
N LYS A 12 22.06 -5.80 40.90
CA LYS A 12 22.39 -6.84 39.92
C LYS A 12 22.45 -8.26 40.51
N GLY A 13 22.79 -8.39 41.79
CA GLY A 13 22.81 -9.68 42.51
C GLY A 13 21.46 -10.09 43.10
N SER A 14 20.45 -9.23 43.01
CA SER A 14 19.12 -9.47 43.56
C SER A 14 18.18 -10.14 42.54
N ASN A 15 17.10 -10.77 43.01
CA ASN A 15 16.04 -11.30 42.16
C ASN A 15 14.86 -10.31 42.02
N LEU A 16 15.17 -9.02 41.99
CA LEU A 16 14.18 -7.95 41.87
C LEU A 16 13.80 -7.74 40.40
N TYR A 17 12.52 -7.44 40.19
CA TYR A 17 11.96 -7.10 38.89
C TYR A 17 11.63 -5.62 38.83
N ALA A 18 11.82 -5.03 37.66
CA ALA A 18 11.41 -3.70 37.33
C ALA A 18 10.30 -3.74 36.28
N GLU A 19 9.35 -2.82 36.43
CA GLU A 19 8.27 -2.62 35.49
C GLU A 19 8.57 -1.36 34.67
N CYS A 20 8.57 -1.50 33.35
CA CYS A 20 8.71 -0.40 32.43
C CYS A 20 7.33 0.26 32.21
N PRO A 21 7.24 1.59 32.02
CA PRO A 21 5.97 2.27 31.69
C PRO A 21 5.25 1.75 30.44
N CYS A 22 5.93 0.97 29.58
CA CYS A 22 5.30 0.27 28.45
C CYS A 22 4.59 -1.05 28.83
N GLY A 23 4.57 -1.41 30.12
CA GLY A 23 3.97 -2.65 30.65
C GLY A 23 4.89 -3.87 30.59
N GLY A 24 6.18 -3.68 30.30
CA GLY A 24 7.16 -4.77 30.25
C GLY A 24 7.83 -5.00 31.61
N GLU A 25 7.83 -6.24 32.08
CA GLU A 25 8.58 -6.65 33.28
C GLU A 25 9.94 -7.22 32.89
N PHE A 26 11.00 -6.82 33.60
CA PHE A 26 12.35 -7.34 33.39
C PHE A 26 13.11 -7.45 34.72
N LYS A 27 14.04 -8.39 34.82
CA LYS A 27 14.89 -8.51 36.01
C LYS A 27 15.94 -7.39 36.03
N LEU A 28 16.21 -6.85 37.22
CA LEU A 28 17.28 -5.86 37.40
C LEU A 28 18.67 -6.43 37.10
N SER A 29 18.86 -7.75 37.23
CA SER A 29 20.09 -8.46 36.85
C SER A 29 20.41 -8.36 35.36
N ASP A 30 19.36 -8.32 34.53
CA ASP A 30 19.48 -8.35 33.07
C ASP A 30 19.60 -6.93 32.48
N ALA A 31 19.51 -5.92 33.34
CA ALA A 31 19.55 -4.52 32.96
C ALA A 31 20.97 -3.93 33.04
N ILE A 32 21.27 -3.02 32.11
CA ILE A 32 22.46 -2.18 32.16
C ILE A 32 22.20 -1.05 33.17
N LEU A 33 22.53 -1.29 34.44
CA LEU A 33 22.46 -0.30 35.51
C LEU A 33 23.77 0.49 35.59
N PHE A 34 23.67 1.82 35.63
CA PHE A 34 24.81 2.73 35.77
C PHE A 34 24.39 4.03 36.49
N ASP A 35 25.40 4.74 36.98
CA ASP A 35 25.23 6.02 37.65
C ASP A 35 24.93 7.14 36.65
N GLY A 36 23.72 7.71 36.73
CA GLY A 36 23.25 8.76 35.83
C GLY A 36 23.95 10.12 35.99
N THR A 37 24.79 10.30 37.02
CA THR A 37 25.64 11.49 37.17
C THR A 37 26.96 11.38 36.38
N LYS A 38 27.27 10.18 35.88
CA LYS A 38 28.48 9.89 35.10
C LYS A 38 28.15 9.78 33.59
N PRO A 39 29.17 9.88 32.72
CA PRO A 39 28.99 9.55 31.31
C PRO A 39 28.47 8.12 31.14
N PHE A 40 27.65 7.92 30.11
CA PHE A 40 27.09 6.62 29.80
C PHE A 40 28.21 5.59 29.56
N PRO A 41 28.09 4.36 30.10
CA PRO A 41 28.97 3.26 29.75
C PRO A 41 28.93 2.98 28.24
N SER A 42 30.03 2.48 27.69
CA SER A 42 30.13 2.12 26.26
C SER A 42 29.02 1.17 25.82
N GLU A 43 28.69 0.18 26.65
CA GLU A 43 27.62 -0.79 26.40
C GLU A 43 26.24 -0.13 26.26
N ALA A 44 25.96 0.89 27.10
CA ALA A 44 24.70 1.62 27.03
C ALA A 44 24.63 2.53 25.77
N LEU A 45 25.76 3.12 25.38
CA LEU A 45 25.86 3.93 24.16
C LEU A 45 25.68 3.08 22.89
N GLU A 46 26.28 1.89 22.84
CA GLU A 46 26.09 0.95 21.73
C GLU A 46 24.64 0.52 21.60
N LYS A 47 24.00 0.15 22.72
CA LYS A 47 22.58 -0.24 22.71
C LYS A 47 21.66 0.90 22.30
N GLN A 48 21.94 2.12 22.75
CA GLN A 48 21.20 3.31 22.33
C GLN A 48 21.30 3.51 20.81
N LYS A 49 22.51 3.36 20.25
CA LYS A 49 22.73 3.52 18.81
C LYS A 49 21.95 2.46 18.01
N GLU A 50 22.00 1.20 18.42
CA GLU A 50 21.23 0.12 17.78
C GLU A 50 19.72 0.40 17.77
N LEU A 51 19.16 0.83 18.92
CA LEU A 51 17.75 1.15 19.03
C LEU A 51 17.35 2.32 18.12
N LEU A 52 18.20 3.35 18.03
CA LEU A 52 17.97 4.48 17.13
C LEU A 52 18.02 4.07 15.66
N GLU A 53 18.93 3.17 15.29
CA GLU A 53 19.01 2.61 13.94
C GLU A 53 17.72 1.83 13.59
N ALA A 54 17.27 0.96 14.50
CA ALA A 54 16.05 0.19 14.34
C ALA A 54 14.79 1.07 14.23
N LEU A 55 14.71 2.15 15.02
CA LEU A 55 13.61 3.12 14.93
C LEU A 55 13.58 3.81 13.56
N LYS A 56 14.74 4.22 13.03
CA LYS A 56 14.84 4.83 11.69
C LYS A 56 14.40 3.89 10.58
N GLU A 57 14.76 2.61 10.66
CA GLU A 57 14.30 1.62 9.68
C GLU A 57 12.78 1.41 9.75
N ARG A 58 12.23 1.29 10.96
CA ARG A 58 10.80 1.11 11.17
C ARG A 58 9.99 2.30 10.68
N GLU A 59 10.48 3.53 10.90
CA GLU A 59 9.85 4.74 10.37
C GLU A 59 9.82 4.75 8.84
N LYS A 60 10.92 4.37 8.18
CA LYS A 60 10.98 4.26 6.71
C LYS A 60 9.98 3.24 6.17
N ASP A 61 9.88 2.07 6.79
CA ASP A 61 8.94 1.02 6.38
C ASP A 61 7.48 1.47 6.55
N LEU A 62 7.14 2.08 7.68
CA LEU A 62 5.82 2.63 7.94
C LEU A 62 5.45 3.72 6.93
N LYS A 63 6.39 4.60 6.57
CA LYS A 63 6.17 5.64 5.57
C LYS A 63 5.89 5.06 4.18
N LYS A 64 6.63 4.02 3.77
CA LYS A 64 6.36 3.30 2.51
C LYS A 64 4.96 2.67 2.50
N LYS A 65 4.59 1.96 3.56
CA LYS A 65 3.27 1.33 3.71
C LYS A 65 2.13 2.35 3.67
N LYS A 66 2.30 3.49 4.35
CA LYS A 66 1.34 4.60 4.33
C LYS A 66 1.12 5.10 2.90
N ASN A 67 2.18 5.43 2.18
CA ASN A 67 2.06 5.95 0.81
C ASN A 67 1.34 4.96 -0.11
N LEU A 68 1.72 3.67 -0.07
CA LEU A 68 1.07 2.62 -0.86
C LEU A 68 -0.43 2.48 -0.55
N ALA A 69 -0.81 2.59 0.72
CA ALA A 69 -2.21 2.52 1.13
C ALA A 69 -3.02 3.74 0.65
N THR A 70 -2.44 4.94 0.73
CA THR A 70 -3.06 6.17 0.24
C THR A 70 -3.24 6.15 -1.28
N ASP A 71 -2.19 5.82 -2.02
CA ASP A 71 -2.25 5.77 -3.49
C ASP A 71 -3.30 4.77 -3.97
N ARG A 72 -3.41 3.61 -3.32
CA ARG A 72 -4.41 2.59 -3.66
C ARG A 72 -5.83 3.07 -3.36
N ALA A 73 -6.04 3.71 -2.21
CA ALA A 73 -7.34 4.24 -1.82
C ALA A 73 -7.79 5.37 -2.76
N GLU A 74 -6.88 6.28 -3.10
CA GLU A 74 -7.13 7.39 -4.03
C GLU A 74 -7.45 6.88 -5.44
N ASN A 75 -6.66 5.94 -5.98
CA ASN A 75 -6.91 5.34 -7.29
C ASN A 75 -8.25 4.58 -7.34
N THR A 76 -8.58 3.85 -6.27
CA THR A 76 -9.86 3.11 -6.18
C THR A 76 -11.03 4.08 -6.10
N ALA A 77 -10.93 5.14 -5.29
CA ALA A 77 -11.96 6.16 -5.16
C ALA A 77 -12.16 6.94 -6.47
N MET A 78 -11.06 7.28 -7.17
CA MET A 78 -11.11 7.91 -8.49
C MET A 78 -11.81 7.02 -9.51
N ALA A 79 -11.47 5.72 -9.58
CA ALA A 79 -12.11 4.77 -10.50
C ALA A 79 -13.62 4.62 -10.23
N VAL A 80 -14.03 4.53 -8.96
CA VAL A 80 -15.45 4.43 -8.57
C VAL A 80 -16.20 5.72 -8.93
N ASN A 81 -15.64 6.89 -8.62
CA ASN A 81 -16.28 8.17 -8.88
C ASN A 81 -16.38 8.47 -10.38
N LEU A 82 -15.35 8.09 -11.16
CA LEU A 82 -15.33 8.28 -12.61
C LEU A 82 -16.30 7.31 -13.29
N GLY A 83 -16.40 6.06 -12.83
CA GLY A 83 -17.41 5.10 -13.27
C GLY A 83 -18.84 5.63 -13.09
N LYS A 84 -19.17 6.14 -11.89
CA LYS A 84 -20.48 6.77 -11.61
C LYS A 84 -20.80 7.96 -12.50
N LYS A 85 -19.80 8.79 -12.84
CA LYS A 85 -20.00 9.91 -13.76
C LYS A 85 -20.21 9.44 -15.20
N LEU A 86 -19.48 8.41 -15.62
CA LEU A 86 -19.61 7.84 -16.95
C LEU A 86 -20.95 7.11 -17.14
N GLU A 87 -21.53 6.51 -16.10
CA GLU A 87 -22.90 5.96 -16.16
C GLU A 87 -23.96 7.00 -16.56
N VAL A 88 -23.76 8.26 -16.19
CA VAL A 88 -24.66 9.36 -16.58
C VAL A 88 -24.35 9.87 -17.98
N ILE A 89 -23.07 9.92 -18.36
CA ILE A 89 -22.61 10.51 -19.62
C ILE A 89 -22.77 9.55 -20.80
N LEU A 90 -22.41 8.28 -20.65
CA LEU A 90 -22.38 7.28 -21.72
C LEU A 90 -23.75 7.09 -22.40
N PRO A 91 -24.90 7.01 -21.68
CA PRO A 91 -26.21 6.91 -22.33
C PRO A 91 -26.57 8.13 -23.21
N THR A 92 -25.93 9.27 -22.99
CA THR A 92 -26.15 10.47 -23.81
C THR A 92 -25.31 10.49 -25.10
N MET A 93 -24.36 9.57 -25.24
CA MET A 93 -23.55 9.43 -26.45
C MET A 93 -24.35 8.67 -27.52
N LYS A 94 -24.47 9.27 -28.70
CA LYS A 94 -25.33 8.79 -29.80
C LYS A 94 -25.09 7.32 -30.22
N ASP A 95 -23.89 6.81 -30.02
CA ASP A 95 -23.47 5.47 -30.47
C ASP A 95 -23.26 4.46 -29.33
N PHE A 96 -23.59 4.79 -28.07
CA PHE A 96 -23.38 3.89 -26.95
C PHE A 96 -24.45 2.79 -26.92
N LYS A 97 -24.05 1.56 -27.26
CA LYS A 97 -24.95 0.40 -27.39
C LYS A 97 -24.75 -0.69 -26.32
N TRP A 98 -23.87 -0.45 -25.34
CA TRP A 98 -23.48 -1.45 -24.36
C TRP A 98 -24.26 -1.31 -23.05
N SER A 99 -24.54 -2.45 -22.41
CA SER A 99 -25.09 -2.46 -21.05
C SER A 99 -24.02 -2.01 -20.06
N LEU A 100 -24.31 -0.97 -19.27
CA LEU A 100 -23.38 -0.48 -18.25
C LEU A 100 -23.03 -1.56 -17.20
N ALA A 101 -23.97 -2.46 -16.90
CA ALA A 101 -23.74 -3.58 -15.98
C ALA A 101 -22.66 -4.57 -16.50
N ASP A 102 -22.48 -4.62 -17.81
CA ASP A 102 -21.50 -5.47 -18.50
C ASP A 102 -20.14 -4.78 -18.65
N CYS A 103 -20.04 -3.47 -18.37
CA CYS A 103 -18.83 -2.68 -18.52
C CYS A 103 -17.95 -2.70 -17.26
N ARG A 104 -16.62 -2.67 -17.44
CA ARG A 104 -15.64 -2.40 -16.39
C ARG A 104 -14.72 -1.28 -16.83
N PHE A 105 -14.64 -0.23 -16.01
CA PHE A 105 -13.76 0.90 -16.23
C PHE A 105 -12.29 0.52 -15.95
N LEU A 106 -11.40 0.99 -16.81
CA LEU A 106 -9.95 0.81 -16.70
C LEU A 106 -9.20 2.15 -16.72
N GLY A 107 -9.58 3.11 -17.58
CA GLY A 107 -8.92 4.41 -17.71
C GLY A 107 -7.86 4.45 -18.80
N GLU A 108 -6.63 4.90 -18.52
CA GLU A 108 -5.56 4.90 -19.53
C GLU A 108 -4.82 3.55 -19.53
N PRO A 109 -4.52 2.92 -20.68
CA PRO A 109 -4.66 3.39 -22.08
C PRO A 109 -5.97 3.04 -22.81
N ILE A 110 -6.95 2.41 -22.16
CA ILE A 110 -8.27 2.07 -22.74
C ILE A 110 -9.34 2.31 -21.69
N ASP A 111 -10.36 3.10 -21.99
CA ASP A 111 -11.35 3.51 -20.98
C ASP A 111 -12.13 2.35 -20.35
N PHE A 112 -12.63 1.39 -21.14
CA PHE A 112 -13.45 0.27 -20.64
C PHE A 112 -13.18 -1.06 -21.33
N ILE A 113 -13.48 -2.15 -20.62
CA ILE A 113 -13.77 -3.46 -21.22
C ILE A 113 -15.24 -3.79 -20.97
N THR A 114 -15.96 -4.18 -22.02
CA THR A 114 -17.32 -4.72 -21.92
C THR A 114 -17.28 -6.24 -22.04
N PHE A 115 -17.84 -6.92 -21.04
CA PHE A 115 -18.05 -8.36 -21.02
C PHE A 115 -19.47 -8.64 -21.53
N ASN A 116 -19.65 -8.68 -22.85
CA ASN A 116 -20.98 -8.72 -23.45
C ASN A 116 -21.76 -9.97 -23.00
N GLY A 117 -22.90 -9.75 -22.34
CA GLY A 117 -23.74 -10.79 -21.76
C GLY A 117 -23.42 -11.16 -20.29
N PHE A 118 -22.54 -10.41 -19.63
CA PHE A 118 -22.16 -10.62 -18.22
C PHE A 118 -23.35 -10.56 -17.27
N SER A 119 -24.21 -9.55 -17.40
CA SER A 119 -25.44 -9.39 -16.59
C SER A 119 -26.42 -10.55 -16.74
N ASN A 120 -26.38 -11.26 -17.87
CA ASN A 120 -27.18 -12.46 -18.14
C ASN A 120 -26.45 -13.76 -17.79
N ASN A 121 -25.30 -13.68 -17.10
CA ASN A 121 -24.43 -14.80 -16.76
C ASN A 121 -24.00 -15.64 -17.99
N ASN A 122 -23.89 -15.01 -19.16
CA ASN A 122 -23.49 -15.66 -20.41
C ASN A 122 -22.61 -14.72 -21.24
N ILE A 123 -21.30 -14.75 -21.00
CA ILE A 123 -20.34 -13.90 -21.70
C ILE A 123 -20.02 -14.52 -23.06
N HIS A 124 -20.40 -13.84 -24.14
CA HIS A 124 -20.16 -14.34 -25.51
C HIS A 124 -19.03 -13.60 -26.24
N SER A 125 -18.65 -12.39 -25.82
CA SER A 125 -17.54 -11.65 -26.39
C SER A 125 -17.03 -10.57 -25.45
N LEU A 126 -15.78 -10.14 -25.66
CA LEU A 126 -15.19 -9.00 -24.96
C LEU A 126 -14.98 -7.85 -25.94
N SER A 127 -15.31 -6.63 -25.53
CA SER A 127 -15.09 -5.41 -26.31
C SER A 127 -14.21 -4.44 -25.54
N PHE A 128 -13.10 -4.02 -26.15
CA PHE A 128 -12.26 -2.93 -25.64
C PHE A 128 -12.82 -1.63 -26.20
N VAL A 129 -13.18 -0.70 -25.31
CA VAL A 129 -13.91 0.53 -25.66
C VAL A 129 -13.11 1.73 -25.20
N GLU A 130 -12.81 2.61 -26.14
CA GLU A 130 -12.22 3.93 -25.92
C GLU A 130 -13.24 4.98 -26.31
N VAL A 131 -13.48 5.95 -25.44
CA VAL A 131 -14.50 6.99 -25.59
C VAL A 131 -13.83 8.29 -25.97
N LYS A 132 -14.15 8.81 -27.16
CA LYS A 132 -13.68 10.12 -27.63
C LYS A 132 -14.86 11.07 -27.80
N SER A 133 -14.71 12.30 -27.33
CA SER A 133 -15.64 13.39 -27.62
C SER A 133 -15.12 14.24 -28.78
N GLY A 134 -16.03 14.86 -29.54
CA GLY A 134 -15.72 15.97 -30.45
C GLY A 134 -14.67 15.70 -31.54
N GLY A 135 -14.56 14.47 -32.06
CA GLY A 135 -13.62 14.14 -33.14
C GLY A 135 -12.16 13.91 -32.69
N ALA A 136 -11.92 13.80 -31.38
CA ALA A 136 -10.60 13.45 -30.87
C ALA A 136 -10.12 12.10 -31.44
N ARG A 137 -8.84 12.05 -31.84
CA ARG A 137 -8.20 10.86 -32.43
C ARG A 137 -7.56 10.00 -31.35
N LEU A 138 -7.39 8.70 -31.64
CA LEU A 138 -6.62 7.79 -30.78
C LEU A 138 -5.16 8.25 -30.70
N ASN A 139 -4.58 8.21 -29.49
CA ASN A 139 -3.16 8.41 -29.28
C ASN A 139 -2.34 7.17 -29.72
N GLY A 140 -1.00 7.25 -29.65
CA GLY A 140 -0.12 6.15 -30.10
C GLY A 140 -0.35 4.83 -29.36
N HIS A 141 -0.50 4.88 -28.03
CA HIS A 141 -0.75 3.70 -27.20
C HIS A 141 -2.12 3.06 -27.50
N GLN A 142 -3.16 3.89 -27.63
CA GLN A 142 -4.52 3.47 -27.97
C GLN A 142 -4.58 2.78 -29.34
N LYS A 143 -3.87 3.33 -30.33
CA LYS A 143 -3.75 2.71 -31.67
C LYS A 143 -3.08 1.34 -31.60
N ALA A 144 -1.95 1.24 -30.90
CA ALA A 144 -1.23 -0.02 -30.76
C ALA A 144 -2.10 -1.11 -30.11
N ILE A 145 -2.92 -0.75 -29.13
CA ILE A 145 -3.86 -1.69 -28.49
C ILE A 145 -4.98 -2.09 -29.46
N LYS A 146 -5.58 -1.12 -30.17
CA LYS A 146 -6.58 -1.42 -31.21
C LYS A 146 -6.03 -2.42 -32.23
N GLU A 147 -4.82 -2.18 -32.74
CA GLU A 147 -4.15 -3.07 -33.70
C GLU A 147 -3.90 -4.47 -33.11
N ALA A 148 -3.47 -4.57 -31.85
CA ALA A 148 -3.28 -5.86 -31.19
C ALA A 148 -4.60 -6.64 -31.05
N VAL A 149 -5.69 -5.97 -30.68
CA VAL A 149 -7.02 -6.58 -30.56
C VAL A 149 -7.55 -7.01 -31.95
N GLU A 150 -7.45 -6.15 -32.96
CA GLU A 150 -7.87 -6.45 -34.33
C GLU A 150 -7.07 -7.61 -34.94
N ALA A 151 -5.78 -7.69 -34.63
CA ALA A 151 -4.91 -8.80 -35.02
C ALA A 151 -5.09 -10.06 -34.15
N ARG A 152 -6.09 -10.10 -33.25
CA ARG A 152 -6.39 -11.20 -32.31
C ARG A 152 -5.20 -11.59 -31.42
N LYS A 153 -4.29 -10.66 -31.12
CA LYS A 153 -3.13 -10.86 -30.23
C LYS A 153 -3.54 -10.71 -28.75
N VAL A 154 -4.59 -11.43 -28.33
CA VAL A 154 -5.13 -11.38 -26.96
C VAL A 154 -4.97 -12.77 -26.34
N SER A 155 -4.52 -12.82 -25.07
CA SER A 155 -4.32 -14.08 -24.34
C SER A 155 -4.86 -13.99 -22.92
N TYR A 156 -5.36 -15.13 -22.41
CA TYR A 156 -5.80 -15.27 -21.02
C TYR A 156 -4.68 -15.91 -20.20
N LYS A 157 -4.31 -15.30 -19.06
CA LYS A 157 -3.28 -15.80 -18.15
C LYS A 157 -3.84 -15.91 -16.73
N LEU A 158 -3.63 -17.06 -16.10
CA LEU A 158 -3.98 -17.31 -14.70
C LEU A 158 -2.70 -17.40 -13.87
N PHE A 159 -2.57 -16.56 -12.85
CA PHE A 159 -1.54 -16.66 -11.82
C PHE A 159 -2.19 -17.21 -10.55
N LYS A 160 -1.57 -18.22 -9.94
CA LYS A 160 -2.01 -18.83 -8.68
C LYS A 160 -1.00 -18.48 -7.59
#